data_AF-A0A3D3NR62-F1
#
_entry.id   AF-A0A3D3NR62-F1
#
_cell.length_a   1.000
_cell.length_b   1.000
_cell.length_c   1.000
_cell.angle_alpha   90.00
_cell.angle_beta   90.00
_cell.angle_gamma   90.00
#
_symmetry.space_group_name_H-M   'P 1'
#
loop_
_entity.id
_entity.type
_entity.pdbx_description
1 polymer ?
#
loop_
_entity_poly.entity_id
_entity_poly.type
_entity_poly.pdbx_seq_one_letter_code
_entity_poly.pdbx_strand_id
1 'polypeptide(L)'
;MFDPAYPPANAEIESAPLRLQLNSLHGLITAITTITAAQVDEVTTLNPGEPATVSLSITGQTLRLSFGIPQGEPGGEGPPGNDGEVTQAALDAAIAGSASNVNHISPLGMTAAGDYDPAQTQPLADKLDELVSSLHRP
;
A
#
# COMPACT_ATOMS: atom_id res chain seq x y z
N MET A 1 -4.66 51.73 -35.95
CA MET A 1 -5.15 51.68 -34.55
C MET A 1 -6.61 52.08 -34.58
N PHE A 2 -7.46 51.36 -33.85
CA PHE A 2 -8.88 51.68 -33.77
C PHE A 2 -9.08 53.04 -33.11
N ASP A 3 -9.92 53.89 -33.70
CA ASP A 3 -10.31 55.20 -33.19
C ASP A 3 -11.84 55.26 -33.11
N PRO A 4 -12.42 55.21 -31.90
CA PRO A 4 -13.87 55.24 -31.71
C PRO A 4 -14.50 56.60 -32.05
N ALA A 5 -13.71 57.67 -32.25
CA ALA A 5 -14.21 58.99 -32.62
C ALA A 5 -14.36 59.17 -34.15
N TYR A 6 -13.97 58.19 -34.95
CA TYR A 6 -14.12 58.19 -36.41
C TYR A 6 -15.39 57.43 -36.86
N PRO A 7 -16.15 57.92 -37.86
CA PRO A 7 -15.96 59.19 -38.57
C PRO A 7 -16.45 60.39 -37.75
N PRO A 8 -15.84 61.58 -37.91
CA PRO A 8 -16.35 62.81 -37.31
C PRO A 8 -17.78 63.09 -37.79
N ALA A 9 -18.61 63.64 -36.90
CA ALA A 9 -19.97 64.03 -37.25
C ALA A 9 -19.96 65.04 -38.41
N ASN A 10 -20.81 64.81 -39.41
CA ASN A 10 -20.97 65.66 -40.59
C ASN A 10 -19.73 65.75 -41.52
N ALA A 11 -18.78 64.83 -41.43
CA ALA A 11 -17.66 64.73 -42.38
C ALA A 11 -18.01 63.84 -43.58
N GLU A 12 -17.36 64.09 -44.72
CA GLU A 12 -17.40 63.18 -45.86
C GLU A 12 -16.77 61.83 -45.48
N ILE A 13 -17.41 60.75 -45.91
CA ILE A 13 -16.99 59.40 -45.56
C ILE A 13 -15.94 58.90 -46.54
N GLU A 14 -14.74 58.66 -46.05
CA GLU A 14 -13.66 58.06 -46.84
C GLU A 14 -13.57 56.56 -46.61
N SER A 15 -13.55 55.78 -47.69
CA SER A 15 -13.50 54.32 -47.61
C SER A 15 -12.18 53.79 -47.05
N ALA A 16 -11.06 54.49 -47.26
CA ALA A 16 -9.76 54.04 -46.79
C ALA A 16 -9.63 54.07 -45.24
N PRO A 17 -9.92 55.19 -44.55
CA PRO A 17 -9.98 55.21 -43.08
C PRO A 17 -10.99 54.23 -42.49
N LEU A 18 -12.20 54.10 -43.06
CA LEU A 18 -13.19 53.13 -42.57
C LEU A 18 -12.71 51.68 -42.66
N ARG A 19 -12.03 51.30 -43.75
CA ARG A 19 -11.45 49.96 -43.88
C ARG A 19 -10.33 49.73 -42.86
N LEU A 20 -9.54 50.75 -42.54
CA LEU A 20 -8.53 50.67 -41.47
C LEU A 20 -9.16 50.50 -40.08
N GLN A 21 -10.28 51.19 -39.80
CA GLN A 21 -11.05 51.02 -38.56
C GLN A 21 -11.59 49.59 -38.43
N LEU A 22 -12.24 49.07 -39.48
CA LEU A 22 -12.79 47.72 -39.48
C LEU A 22 -11.71 46.64 -39.31
N ASN A 23 -10.58 46.77 -40.02
CA ASN A 23 -9.48 45.82 -39.89
C ASN A 23 -8.83 45.90 -38.49
N SER A 24 -8.74 47.09 -37.91
CA SER A 24 -8.22 47.27 -36.54
C SER A 24 -9.16 46.64 -35.51
N LEU A 25 -10.48 46.84 -35.65
CA LEU A 25 -11.50 46.22 -34.80
C LEU A 25 -11.50 44.69 -34.95
N HIS A 26 -11.44 44.17 -36.18
CA HIS A 26 -11.27 42.75 -36.42
C HIS A 26 -10.02 42.24 -35.71
N GLY A 27 -8.88 42.93 -35.85
CA GLY A 27 -7.64 42.60 -35.15
C GLY A 27 -7.85 42.46 -33.64
N LEU A 28 -8.50 43.45 -33.01
CA LEU A 28 -8.84 43.42 -31.58
C LEU A 28 -9.76 42.24 -31.23
N ILE A 29 -10.79 41.96 -32.03
CA ILE A 29 -11.72 40.85 -31.82
C ILE A 29 -11.02 39.49 -31.92
N THR A 30 -10.18 39.29 -32.94
CA THR A 30 -9.38 38.06 -33.08
C THR A 30 -8.28 37.93 -32.03
N ALA A 31 -7.86 39.02 -31.41
CA ALA A 31 -6.88 39.02 -30.32
C ALA A 31 -7.53 38.74 -28.95
N ILE A 32 -8.86 38.62 -28.85
CA ILE A 32 -9.51 38.19 -27.62
C ILE A 32 -9.05 36.77 -27.30
N THR A 33 -8.26 36.62 -26.25
CA THR A 33 -7.82 35.31 -25.76
C THR A 33 -9.02 34.57 -25.18
N THR A 34 -9.54 33.59 -25.90
CA THR A 34 -10.49 32.61 -25.35
C THR A 34 -9.71 31.46 -24.72
N ILE A 35 -10.04 31.09 -23.50
CA ILE A 35 -9.57 29.83 -22.92
C ILE A 35 -10.41 28.70 -23.50
N THR A 36 -9.78 27.78 -24.22
CA THR A 36 -10.46 26.66 -24.90
C THR A 36 -10.21 25.32 -24.22
N ALA A 37 -9.27 25.27 -23.28
CA ALA A 37 -8.93 24.08 -22.52
C ALA A 37 -8.42 24.45 -21.13
N ALA A 38 -8.54 23.49 -20.20
CA ALA A 38 -7.86 23.53 -18.91
C ALA A 38 -7.13 22.21 -18.70
N GLN A 39 -5.94 22.28 -18.13
CA GLN A 39 -5.08 21.14 -17.88
C GLN A 39 -4.43 21.25 -16.51
N VAL A 40 -4.36 20.11 -15.82
CA VAL A 40 -3.56 19.96 -14.60
C VAL A 40 -2.18 19.46 -15.00
N ASP A 41 -1.16 20.21 -14.61
CA ASP A 41 0.23 19.94 -14.96
C ASP A 41 0.89 19.08 -13.90
N GLU A 42 0.77 19.52 -12.65
CA GLU A 42 1.41 18.89 -11.51
C GLU A 42 0.45 18.86 -10.33
N VAL A 43 0.49 17.74 -9.61
CA VAL A 43 -0.13 17.60 -8.29
C VAL A 43 0.96 17.11 -7.34
N THR A 44 1.38 17.99 -6.44
CA THR A 44 2.39 17.68 -5.43
C THR A 44 1.71 17.44 -4.10
N THR A 45 2.09 16.36 -3.43
CA THR A 45 1.66 16.10 -2.05
C THR A 45 2.50 16.93 -1.09
N LEU A 46 1.86 17.77 -0.29
CA LEU A 46 2.46 18.63 0.73
C LEU A 46 2.48 17.94 2.10
N ASN A 47 3.27 18.43 3.05
CA ASN A 47 3.29 17.87 4.40
C ASN A 47 1.95 18.09 5.12
N PRO A 48 1.60 17.27 6.13
CA PRO A 48 0.43 17.53 6.97
C PRO A 48 0.50 18.92 7.62
N GLY A 49 -0.62 19.63 7.63
CA GLY A 49 -0.73 20.98 8.19
C GLY A 49 -0.20 22.12 7.32
N GLU A 50 0.46 21.83 6.19
CA GLU A 50 0.76 22.87 5.19
C GLU A 50 -0.54 23.34 4.51
N PRO A 51 -0.65 24.63 4.13
CA PRO A 51 -1.83 25.11 3.42
C PRO A 51 -1.86 24.58 1.99
N ALA A 52 -3.05 24.26 1.49
CA ALA A 52 -3.23 23.93 0.07
C ALA A 52 -2.88 25.12 -0.83
N THR A 53 -2.25 24.83 -1.97
CA THR A 53 -1.82 25.86 -2.93
C THR A 53 -2.29 25.54 -4.34
N VAL A 54 -2.47 26.60 -5.14
CA VAL A 54 -2.70 26.50 -6.58
C VAL A 54 -1.91 27.59 -7.29
N SER A 55 -1.21 27.24 -8.36
CA SER A 55 -0.61 28.20 -9.29
C SER A 55 -1.26 28.06 -10.66
N LEU A 56 -1.35 29.21 -11.35
CA LEU A 56 -2.08 29.34 -12.61
C LEU A 56 -1.21 30.04 -13.64
N SER A 57 -1.15 29.46 -14.84
CA SER A 57 -0.61 30.15 -16.01
C SER A 57 -1.47 29.89 -17.24
N ILE A 58 -1.34 30.76 -18.25
CA ILE A 58 -2.00 30.58 -19.54
C ILE A 58 -0.90 30.35 -20.57
N THR A 59 -0.93 29.19 -21.22
CA THR A 59 -0.04 28.86 -22.35
C THR A 59 -0.90 28.62 -23.58
N GLY A 60 -0.78 29.50 -24.58
CA GLY A 60 -1.70 29.53 -25.72
C GLY A 60 -3.13 29.83 -25.25
N GLN A 61 -4.08 28.94 -25.55
CA GLN A 61 -5.47 29.02 -25.07
C GLN A 61 -5.77 28.06 -23.91
N THR A 62 -4.74 27.45 -23.31
CA THR A 62 -4.92 26.46 -22.23
C THR A 62 -4.60 27.07 -20.88
N LEU A 63 -5.53 26.91 -19.94
CA LEU A 63 -5.32 27.19 -18.53
C LEU A 63 -4.50 26.05 -17.92
N ARG A 64 -3.33 26.34 -17.40
CA ARG A 64 -2.39 25.37 -16.82
C ARG A 64 -2.39 25.54 -15.31
N LEU A 65 -2.82 24.50 -14.59
CA LEU A 65 -2.94 24.51 -13.13
C LEU A 65 -1.89 23.58 -12.52
N SER A 66 -1.26 24.01 -11.42
CA SER A 66 -0.47 23.13 -10.56
C SER A 66 -0.98 23.22 -9.13
N PHE A 67 -1.16 22.07 -8.47
CA PHE A 67 -1.74 21.99 -7.12
C PHE A 67 -0.73 21.46 -6.12
N GLY A 68 -0.69 22.07 -4.93
CA GLY A 68 -0.10 21.50 -3.74
C GLY A 68 -1.20 21.05 -2.78
N ILE A 69 -1.33 19.74 -2.58
CA ILE A 69 -2.37 19.12 -1.74
C ILE A 69 -1.75 18.55 -0.47
N PRO A 70 -2.10 19.02 0.73
CA PRO A 70 -1.60 18.49 2.00
C PRO A 70 -1.96 17.01 2.19
N GLN A 71 -1.03 16.26 2.79
CA GLN A 71 -1.32 14.93 3.31
C GLN A 71 -2.46 14.99 4.32
N GLY A 72 -3.26 13.93 4.35
CA GLY A 72 -4.19 13.70 5.45
C GLY A 72 -3.46 13.39 6.76
N GLU A 73 -4.19 13.43 7.86
CA GLU A 73 -3.67 12.99 9.14
C GLU A 73 -3.22 11.52 9.06
N PRO A 74 -2.14 11.13 9.76
CA PRO A 74 -1.74 9.74 9.86
C PRO A 74 -2.92 8.86 10.32
N GLY A 75 -2.98 7.63 9.78
CA GLY A 75 -3.90 6.64 10.29
C GLY A 75 -3.63 6.34 11.77
N GLY A 76 -4.66 5.95 12.51
CA GLY A 76 -4.49 5.46 13.87
C GLY A 76 -3.61 4.20 13.92
N GLU A 77 -3.06 3.92 15.10
CA GLU A 77 -2.32 2.68 15.33
C GLU A 77 -3.22 1.46 15.04
N GLY A 78 -2.64 0.43 14.44
CA GLY A 78 -3.35 -0.82 14.21
C GLY A 78 -3.74 -1.49 15.54
N PRO A 79 -4.72 -2.41 15.52
CA PRO A 79 -5.01 -3.21 16.71
C PRO A 79 -3.75 -4.00 17.11
N PRO A 80 -3.52 -4.22 18.43
CA PRO A 80 -2.47 -5.12 18.89
C PRO A 80 -2.57 -6.50 18.22
N GLY A 81 -1.41 -7.10 17.92
CA GLY A 81 -1.39 -8.49 17.47
C GLY A 81 -1.96 -9.42 18.55
N ASN A 82 -2.50 -10.56 18.14
CA ASN A 82 -2.92 -11.58 19.11
C ASN A 82 -1.71 -12.08 19.92
N ASP A 83 -1.90 -12.30 21.21
CA ASP A 83 -0.87 -12.86 22.08
C ASP A 83 -0.44 -14.23 21.57
N GLY A 84 0.85 -14.39 21.28
CA GLY A 84 1.45 -15.66 20.85
C GLY A 84 1.75 -16.62 22.02
N GLU A 85 1.19 -16.36 23.20
CA GLU A 85 1.50 -17.12 24.40
C GLU A 85 0.84 -18.50 24.36
N VAL A 86 1.66 -19.54 24.46
CA VAL A 86 1.18 -20.91 24.65
C VAL A 86 0.65 -21.00 26.07
N THR A 87 -0.67 -21.09 26.23
CA THR A 87 -1.28 -21.27 27.55
C THR A 87 -0.75 -22.53 28.23
N GLN A 88 -0.69 -22.54 29.57
CA GLN A 88 -0.33 -23.74 30.32
C GLN A 88 -1.23 -24.93 29.95
N ALA A 89 -2.51 -24.69 29.66
CA ALA A 89 -3.43 -25.74 29.20
C ALA A 89 -3.04 -26.32 27.82
N ALA A 90 -2.57 -25.47 26.89
CA ALA A 90 -2.06 -25.92 25.60
C ALA A 90 -0.75 -26.71 25.74
N LEU A 91 0.12 -26.28 26.67
CA LEU A 91 1.34 -27.00 27.02
C LEU A 91 1.02 -28.37 27.66
N ASP A 92 0.11 -28.39 28.63
CA ASP A 92 -0.33 -29.60 29.32
C ASP A 92 -0.96 -30.60 28.36
N ALA A 93 -1.78 -30.14 27.42
CA ALA A 93 -2.39 -30.97 26.37
C ALA A 93 -1.33 -31.59 25.45
N ALA A 94 -0.30 -30.82 25.06
CA ALA A 94 0.79 -31.32 24.24
C ALA A 94 1.62 -32.39 24.98
N ILE A 95 1.88 -32.19 26.28
CA ILE A 95 2.62 -33.13 27.13
C ILE A 95 1.81 -34.41 27.40
N ALA A 96 0.50 -34.30 27.61
CA ALA A 96 -0.36 -35.46 27.82
C ALA A 96 -0.40 -36.39 26.58
N GLY A 97 -0.32 -35.80 25.38
CA GLY A 97 -0.22 -36.55 24.12
C GLY A 97 1.09 -37.33 23.98
N SER A 98 2.23 -36.76 24.40
CA SER A 98 3.53 -37.44 24.35
C SER A 98 3.68 -38.54 25.40
N ALA A 99 3.11 -38.36 26.61
CA ALA A 99 3.06 -39.38 27.64
C ALA A 99 2.20 -40.60 27.26
N SER A 100 1.26 -40.46 26.31
CA SER A 100 0.43 -41.57 25.85
C SER A 100 1.17 -42.56 24.93
N ASN A 101 2.31 -42.16 24.36
CA ASN A 101 3.09 -42.99 23.44
C ASN A 101 3.83 -44.15 24.13
N VAL A 102 4.08 -44.07 25.45
CA VAL A 102 4.70 -45.18 26.21
C VAL A 102 3.71 -46.30 26.57
N ASN A 103 2.41 -46.10 26.35
CA ASN A 103 1.38 -47.13 26.60
C ASN A 103 1.43 -48.32 25.64
N HIS A 104 2.25 -48.25 24.58
CA HIS A 104 2.44 -49.31 23.60
C HIS A 104 3.69 -50.17 23.81
N ILE A 105 4.54 -49.86 24.81
CA ILE A 105 5.72 -50.67 25.10
C ILE A 105 5.27 -51.96 25.80
N SER A 106 5.49 -53.09 25.15
CA SER A 106 5.13 -54.41 25.70
C SER A 106 5.99 -54.73 26.93
N PRO A 107 5.40 -55.27 28.02
CA PRO A 107 6.17 -55.72 29.17
C PRO A 107 7.26 -56.71 28.77
N LEU A 108 8.39 -56.67 29.48
CA LEU A 108 9.59 -57.46 29.20
C LEU A 108 9.34 -58.98 29.16
N GLY A 109 8.28 -59.50 29.79
CA GLY A 109 7.80 -60.89 29.59
C GLY A 109 8.75 -62.00 30.03
N MET A 110 9.91 -61.67 30.59
CA MET A 110 10.96 -62.61 30.97
C MET A 110 10.75 -63.12 32.39
N THR A 111 10.94 -64.42 32.57
CA THR A 111 10.95 -65.09 33.87
C THR A 111 12.36 -65.58 34.17
N ALA A 112 12.82 -65.44 35.41
CA ALA A 112 14.11 -65.98 35.82
C ALA A 112 14.09 -67.51 35.69
N ALA A 113 14.98 -68.06 34.86
CA ALA A 113 15.31 -69.48 34.92
C ALA A 113 16.24 -69.75 36.12
N GLY A 114 16.21 -70.97 36.64
CA GLY A 114 17.06 -71.38 37.77
C GLY A 114 18.55 -71.40 37.46
N ASP A 115 18.91 -71.39 36.18
CA ASP A 115 20.28 -71.39 35.67
C ASP A 115 20.46 -70.25 34.64
N TYR A 116 21.66 -69.69 34.57
CA TYR A 116 21.98 -68.62 33.61
C TYR A 116 22.00 -69.17 32.18
N ASP A 117 21.10 -68.66 31.32
CA ASP A 117 21.07 -68.97 29.89
C ASP A 117 21.36 -67.70 29.07
N PRO A 118 22.50 -67.63 28.35
CA PRO A 118 22.81 -66.49 27.50
C PRO A 118 21.79 -66.26 26.37
N ALA A 119 21.07 -67.30 25.92
CA ALA A 119 19.97 -67.12 24.96
C ALA A 119 18.79 -66.36 25.57
N GLN A 120 18.60 -66.45 26.90
CA GLN A 120 17.64 -65.64 27.63
C GLN A 120 18.15 -64.24 27.93
N THR A 121 19.42 -63.88 27.71
CA THR A 121 19.86 -62.48 27.88
C THR A 121 19.64 -61.60 26.64
N GLN A 122 19.47 -62.22 25.46
CA GLN A 122 19.24 -61.49 24.22
C GLN A 122 17.89 -60.73 24.19
N PRO A 123 16.75 -61.32 24.65
CA PRO A 123 15.49 -60.59 24.67
C PRO A 123 15.49 -59.41 25.65
N LEU A 124 16.36 -59.43 26.68
CA LEU A 124 16.56 -58.29 27.58
C LEU A 124 17.30 -57.16 26.87
N ALA A 125 18.37 -57.49 26.15
CA ALA A 125 19.11 -56.51 25.35
C ALA A 125 18.21 -55.89 24.28
N ASP A 126 17.45 -56.70 23.54
CA ASP A 126 16.56 -56.22 22.48
C ASP A 126 15.48 -55.26 23.02
N LYS A 127 14.97 -55.52 24.23
CA LYS A 127 13.99 -54.65 24.89
C LYS A 127 14.60 -53.37 25.44
N LEU A 128 15.84 -53.41 25.90
CA LEU A 128 16.58 -52.21 26.28
C LEU A 128 16.85 -51.33 25.04
N ASP A 129 17.17 -51.92 23.91
CA ASP A 129 17.36 -51.20 22.65
C ASP A 129 16.04 -50.58 22.14
N GLU A 130 14.91 -51.29 22.26
CA GLU A 130 13.58 -50.77 21.95
C GLU A 130 13.23 -49.56 22.84
N LEU A 131 13.51 -49.64 24.15
CA LEU A 131 13.31 -48.54 25.10
C LEU A 131 14.19 -47.33 24.73
N VAL A 132 15.49 -47.55 24.50
CA VAL A 132 16.43 -46.50 24.12
C VAL A 132 16.00 -45.82 22.82
N SER A 133 15.54 -46.57 21.82
CA SER A 133 15.03 -46.01 20.57
C SER A 133 13.75 -45.17 20.78
N SER A 134 12.86 -45.60 21.68
CA SER A 134 11.62 -44.86 21.99
C SER A 134 11.85 -43.52 22.71
N LEU A 135 12.91 -43.43 23.53
CA LEU A 135 13.30 -42.22 24.27
C LEU A 135 14.08 -41.22 23.41
N HIS A 136 14.71 -41.66 22.32
CA HIS A 136 15.53 -40.83 21.44
C HIS A 136 14.78 -40.27 20.21
N ARG A 137 13.44 -40.19 20.20
CA ARG A 137 12.74 -39.55 19.07
C ARG A 137 13.19 -38.07 18.94
N PRO A 138 13.46 -37.58 17.72
CA PRO A 138 13.83 -36.17 17.47
C PRO A 138 12.68 -35.22 17.79
#